data_AF-A0A956M2X0-F1
#
_entry.id   AF-A0A956M2X0-F1
#
_cell.length_a   1.000
_cell.length_b   1.000
_cell.length_c   1.000
_cell.angle_alpha   90.00
_cell.angle_beta   90.00
_cell.angle_gamma   90.00
#
_symmetry.space_group_name_H-M   'P 1'
#
loop_
_entity.id
_entity.type
_entity.pdbx_description
1 polymer ?
#
loop_
_entity_poly.entity_id
_entity_poly.type
_entity_poly.pdbx_seq_one_letter_code
_entity_poly.pdbx_strand_id
1 'polypeptide(L)'
;MQQIVRERLIETAARHFGEAGFEGARIDAISLDAGLAKGTVYNYFESKQDLFGAVVEEGARRAVERFRHADPGGSVRARLLAVAEADVSVVREEEA
;
A
#
# COMPACT_ATOMS: atom_id res chain seq x y z
N MET A 1 14.87 -10.27 -9.24
CA MET A 1 15.05 -8.81 -9.45
C MET A 1 13.73 -8.13 -9.79
N GLN A 2 12.97 -8.61 -10.78
CA GLN A 2 11.68 -8.00 -11.15
C GLN A 2 10.64 -7.95 -10.01
N GLN A 3 10.52 -9.01 -9.20
CA GLN A 3 9.62 -9.03 -8.04
C GLN A 3 9.96 -7.93 -7.00
N ILE A 4 11.25 -7.73 -6.72
CA ILE A 4 11.73 -6.71 -5.77
C ILE A 4 11.37 -5.30 -6.25
N VAL A 5 11.49 -5.04 -7.56
CA VAL A 5 11.12 -3.75 -8.16
C VAL A 5 9.62 -3.52 -8.07
N ARG A 6 8.81 -4.56 -8.33
CA ARG A 6 7.35 -4.50 -8.20
C ARG A 6 6.93 -4.16 -6.76
N GLU A 7 7.52 -4.82 -5.77
CA GLU A 7 7.24 -4.57 -4.36
C GLU A 7 7.61 -3.14 -3.96
N ARG A 8 8.79 -2.66 -4.37
CA ARG A 8 9.21 -1.28 -4.11
C ARG A 8 8.25 -0.25 -4.74
N LEU A 9 7.76 -0.53 -5.95
CA LEU A 9 6.77 0.33 -6.61
C LEU A 9 5.45 0.38 -5.84
N ILE A 10 4.96 -0.77 -5.36
CA ILE A 10 3.74 -0.85 -4.56
C ILE A 10 3.90 -0.07 -3.25
N GLU A 11 5.01 -0.24 -2.55
CA GLU A 11 5.26 0.47 -1.28
C GLU A 11 5.38 1.98 -1.47
N THR A 12 6.07 2.42 -2.52
CA THR A 12 6.18 3.85 -2.84
C THR A 12 4.84 4.42 -3.25
N ALA A 13 4.10 3.71 -4.11
CA ALA A 13 2.78 4.13 -4.55
C ALA A 13 1.78 4.22 -3.39
N ALA A 14 1.83 3.29 -2.44
CA ALA A 14 0.96 3.31 -1.26
C ALA A 14 1.07 4.62 -0.47
N ARG A 15 2.29 5.15 -0.28
CA ARG A 15 2.50 6.45 0.37
C ARG A 15 1.90 7.59 -0.44
N HIS A 16 2.22 7.67 -1.73
CA HIS A 16 1.71 8.74 -2.60
C HIS A 16 0.19 8.73 -2.71
N PHE A 17 -0.44 7.55 -2.76
CA PHE A 17 -1.89 7.42 -2.77
C PHE A 17 -2.53 7.72 -1.42
N GLY A 18 -1.85 7.42 -0.30
CA GLY A 18 -2.29 7.78 1.04
C GLY A 18 -2.26 9.28 1.28
N GLU A 19 -1.18 9.95 0.87
CA GLU A 19 -0.95 11.39 1.04
C GLU A 19 -1.79 12.24 0.07
N ALA A 20 -1.72 11.97 -1.23
CA ALA A 20 -2.32 12.82 -2.26
C ALA A 20 -3.69 12.32 -2.77
N GLY A 21 -4.18 11.20 -2.23
CA GLY A 21 -5.34 10.49 -2.76
C GLY A 21 -5.11 9.90 -4.16
N PHE A 22 -6.12 9.21 -4.70
CA PHE A 22 -6.02 8.62 -6.03
C PHE A 22 -5.74 9.69 -7.08
N GLU A 23 -6.52 10.76 -7.17
CA GLU A 23 -6.37 11.77 -8.23
C GLU A 23 -5.04 12.55 -8.14
N GLY A 24 -4.62 12.93 -6.93
CA GLY A 24 -3.42 13.75 -6.71
C GLY A 24 -2.10 13.01 -6.93
N ALA A 25 -2.07 11.68 -6.69
CA ALA A 25 -0.86 10.88 -6.89
C ALA A 25 -0.43 10.84 -8.37
N ARG A 26 0.86 11.09 -8.67
CA ARG A 26 1.38 11.09 -10.05
C ARG A 26 2.36 9.93 -10.24
N ILE A 27 2.15 9.13 -11.30
CA ILE A 27 3.07 8.02 -11.66
C ILE A 27 4.52 8.50 -11.78
N ASP A 28 4.74 9.70 -12.31
CA ASP A 28 6.07 10.27 -12.49
C ASP A 28 6.76 10.49 -11.15
N ALA A 29 6.04 11.04 -10.16
CA ALA A 29 6.54 11.26 -8.82
C ALA A 29 6.81 9.93 -8.10
N ILE A 30 5.88 8.97 -8.21
CA ILE A 30 6.06 7.62 -7.66
C ILE A 30 7.30 6.93 -8.25
N SER A 31 7.48 7.02 -9.57
CA SER A 31 8.62 6.39 -10.26
C SER A 31 9.95 6.99 -9.82
N LEU A 32 10.00 8.32 -9.70
CA LEU A 32 11.19 9.06 -9.29
C LEU A 32 11.59 8.68 -7.85
N ASP A 33 10.62 8.66 -6.94
CA ASP A 33 10.82 8.31 -5.54
C ASP A 33 11.19 6.82 -5.36
N ALA A 34 10.63 5.95 -6.21
CA ALA A 34 11.05 4.55 -6.32
C ALA A 34 12.44 4.38 -6.95
N GLY A 35 13.11 5.46 -7.39
CA GLY A 35 14.42 5.41 -8.04
C GLY A 35 14.40 4.70 -9.40
N LEU A 36 13.28 4.79 -10.12
CA LEU A 36 13.03 4.12 -11.38
C LEU A 36 12.71 5.13 -12.48
N ALA A 37 12.95 4.75 -13.73
CA ALA A 37 12.42 5.50 -14.85
C ALA A 37 10.90 5.32 -14.94
N LYS A 38 10.17 6.35 -15.36
CA LYS A 38 8.72 6.28 -15.59
C LYS A 38 8.30 5.08 -16.46
N GLY A 39 9.04 4.84 -17.55
CA GLY A 39 8.79 3.70 -18.44
C GLY A 39 8.92 2.34 -17.74
N THR A 40 9.74 2.24 -16.70
CA THR A 40 9.87 1.03 -15.89
C THR A 40 8.57 0.71 -15.16
N VAL A 41 7.81 1.71 -14.69
CA VAL A 41 6.51 1.47 -14.02
C VAL A 41 5.53 0.77 -14.96
N TYR A 42 5.48 1.24 -16.21
CA TYR A 42 4.60 0.68 -17.23
C TYR A 42 4.98 -0.73 -17.70
N ASN A 43 6.17 -1.22 -17.33
CA ASN A 43 6.52 -2.64 -17.51
C ASN A 43 5.84 -3.55 -16.47
N TYR A 44 5.35 -3.01 -15.36
CA TYR A 44 4.71 -3.76 -14.26
C TYR A 44 3.21 -3.48 -14.14
N PHE A 45 2.77 -2.27 -14.50
CA PHE A 45 1.39 -1.82 -14.34
C PHE A 45 0.95 -1.05 -15.59
N GLU A 46 -0.10 -1.50 -16.26
CA GLU A 46 -0.56 -0.88 -17.52
C GLU A 46 -1.11 0.53 -17.28
N SER A 47 -1.63 0.79 -16.09
CA SER A 47 -2.23 2.06 -15.70
C SER A 47 -2.00 2.41 -14.23
N LYS A 48 -2.39 3.65 -13.87
CA LYS A 48 -2.43 4.11 -12.47
C LYS A 48 -3.45 3.34 -11.64
N GLN A 49 -4.55 2.92 -12.28
CA GLN A 49 -5.58 2.07 -11.68
C GLN A 49 -5.02 0.68 -11.34
N ASP A 50 -4.20 0.09 -12.21
CA ASP A 50 -3.60 -1.23 -11.93
C ASP A 50 -2.59 -1.15 -10.78
N LEU A 51 -1.78 -0.08 -10.75
CA LEU A 51 -0.88 0.16 -9.63
C LEU A 51 -1.65 0.39 -8.32
N PHE A 52 -2.73 1.17 -8.36
CA PHE A 52 -3.60 1.39 -7.20
C PHE A 52 -4.27 0.09 -6.74
N GLY A 53 -4.78 -0.73 -7.66
CA GLY A 53 -5.34 -2.04 -7.37
C GLY A 53 -4.33 -2.94 -6.65
N ALA A 54 -3.09 -3.00 -7.16
CA ALA A 54 -2.02 -3.76 -6.51
C ALA A 54 -1.67 -3.24 -5.10
N VAL A 55 -1.74 -1.93 -4.88
CA VAL A 55 -1.60 -1.33 -3.53
C VAL A 55 -2.71 -1.79 -2.59
N VAL A 56 -3.96 -1.76 -3.05
CA VAL A 56 -5.13 -2.19 -2.26
C VAL A 56 -5.05 -3.69 -1.96
N GLU A 57 -4.71 -4.52 -2.94
CA GLU A 57 -4.52 -5.96 -2.78
C GLU A 57 -3.44 -6.27 -1.74
N GLU A 58 -2.30 -5.59 -1.80
CA GLU A 58 -1.21 -5.77 -0.84
C GLU A 58 -1.62 -5.32 0.57
N GLY A 59 -2.34 -4.20 0.69
CA GLY A 59 -2.92 -3.75 1.95
C GLY A 59 -3.86 -4.80 2.55
N ALA A 60 -4.80 -5.31 1.77
CA ALA A 60 -5.73 -6.36 2.19
C ALA A 60 -5.00 -7.65 2.59
N ARG A 61 -3.98 -8.07 1.83
CA ARG A 61 -3.14 -9.23 2.15
C ARG A 61 -2.47 -9.06 3.51
N ARG A 62 -1.87 -7.90 3.78
CA ARG A 62 -1.24 -7.56 5.07
C ARG A 62 -2.27 -7.55 6.21
N ALA A 63 -3.47 -7.01 5.98
CA ALA A 63 -4.55 -7.02 6.97
C ALA A 63 -4.98 -8.44 7.36
N VAL A 64 -5.17 -9.32 6.37
CA VAL A 64 -5.50 -10.75 6.61
C VAL A 64 -4.36 -11.46 7.34
N GLU A 65 -3.12 -11.22 6.95
CA GLU A 65 -1.95 -11.79 7.60
C GLU A 65 -1.87 -11.38 9.07
N ARG A 66 -2.08 -10.10 9.39
CA ARG A 66 -2.13 -9.61 10.77
C ARG A 66 -3.28 -10.22 11.55
N PHE A 67 -4.47 -10.35 10.97
CA PHE A 67 -5.61 -11.00 11.62
C PHE A 67 -5.34 -12.46 11.99
N ARG A 68 -4.59 -13.18 11.14
CA ARG A 68 -4.16 -14.56 11.40
C ARG A 68 -3.11 -14.66 12.50
N HIS A 69 -2.23 -13.68 12.62
CA HIS A 69 -1.19 -13.63 13.65
C HIS A 69 -1.66 -13.02 14.98
N ALA A 70 -2.77 -12.27 14.97
CA ALA A 70 -3.38 -11.76 16.18
C ALA A 70 -3.75 -12.93 17.12
N ASP A 71 -3.45 -12.76 18.42
CA ASP A 71 -3.59 -13.78 19.46
C ASP A 71 -4.84 -14.65 19.24
N PRO A 72 -4.68 -15.94 18.86
CA PRO A 72 -5.80 -16.84 18.63
C PRO A 72 -6.65 -17.09 19.88
N GLY A 73 -6.07 -16.89 21.08
CA GLY A 73 -6.76 -16.96 22.37
C GLY A 73 -7.46 -15.65 22.76
N GLY A 74 -7.21 -14.56 22.03
CA GLY A 74 -7.84 -13.27 22.24
C GLY A 74 -9.29 -13.22 21.73
N SER A 75 -10.09 -12.34 22.31
CA SER A 75 -11.46 -12.12 21.83
C SER A 75 -11.48 -11.66 20.36
N VAL A 76 -12.53 -12.02 19.61
CA VAL A 76 -12.74 -11.53 18.22
C VAL A 76 -12.65 -10.01 18.14
N ARG A 77 -13.14 -9.29 19.15
CA ARG A 77 -13.02 -7.83 19.26
C ARG A 77 -11.56 -7.36 19.30
N ALA A 78 -10.71 -8.01 20.10
CA ALA A 78 -9.29 -7.65 20.18
C ALA A 78 -8.57 -7.90 18.84
N ARG A 79 -8.90 -9.00 18.17
CA ARG A 79 -8.35 -9.33 16.85
C ARG A 79 -8.82 -8.38 15.75
N LEU A 80 -10.07 -7.93 15.80
CA LEU A 80 -10.60 -6.90 14.89
C LEU A 80 -10.00 -5.52 15.15
N LEU A 81 -9.79 -5.14 16.42
CA LEU A 81 -9.12 -3.89 16.78
C LEU A 81 -7.66 -3.88 16.30
N ALA A 82 -6.94 -4.99 16.43
CA ALA A 82 -5.56 -5.11 15.92
C ALA A 82 -5.47 -4.93 14.39
N VAL A 83 -6.50 -5.36 13.64
CA VAL A 83 -6.59 -5.10 12.20
C VAL A 83 -6.90 -3.63 11.93
N ALA A 84 -7.90 -3.07 12.63
CA ALA A 84 -8.33 -1.69 12.44
C ALA A 84 -7.26 -0.66 12.82
N GLU A 85 -6.54 -0.87 13.92
CA GLU A 85 -5.46 0.02 14.37
C GLU A 85 -4.28 0.06 13.39
N ALA A 86 -4.01 -1.05 12.70
CA ALA A 86 -2.94 -1.15 11.71
C ALA A 86 -3.28 -0.49 10.36
N ASP A 87 -4.57 -0.37 10.02
CA ASP A 87 -5.01 0.33 8.80
C ASP A 87 -5.13 1.84 9.04
N VAL A 88 -5.45 2.26 10.27
CA VAL A 88 -5.65 3.67 10.61
C VAL A 88 -4.33 4.45 10.72
N SER A 89 -3.18 3.78 10.90
CA SER A 89 -1.87 4.44 10.81
C SER A 89 -1.51 4.93 9.39
N VAL A 90 -2.24 4.48 8.35
CA VAL A 90 -2.05 4.96 6.96
C VAL A 90 -2.81 6.27 6.70
N VAL A 91 -3.80 6.60 7.54
CA VAL A 91 -4.71 7.75 7.34
C VAL A 91 -4.45 8.88 8.36
N ARG A 92 -3.69 8.63 9.44
CA ARG A 92 -3.55 9.57 10.57
C ARG A 92 -2.35 10.51 10.53
N GLU A 93 -1.53 10.48 9.49
CA GLU A 93 -0.48 11.48 9.31
C GLU A 93 -0.95 12.59 8.37
N GLU A 94 -2.02 13.34 8.70
CA GLU A 94 -2.27 14.68 8.12
C GLU A 94 -3.48 15.42 8.75
N GLU A 95 -3.56 15.46 10.08
CA GLU A 95 -4.26 16.55 10.76
C GLU A 95 -3.38 17.10 11.88
N ALA A 96 -2.40 17.93 11.51
CA ALA A 96 -1.68 18.84 12.41
C ALA A 96 -1.30 20.12 11.68
#